data_AF-A0A6V8IF26-F1
#
_entry.id   AF-A0A6V8IF26-F1
#
_cell.length_a   1.000
_cell.length_b   1.000
_cell.length_c   1.000
_cell.angle_alpha   90.00
_cell.angle_beta   90.00
_cell.angle_gamma   90.00
#
_symmetry.space_group_name_H-M   'P 1'
#
loop_
_entity.id
_entity.type
_entity.pdbx_description
1 polymer ?
#
loop_
_entity_poly.entity_id
_entity_poly.type
_entity_poly.pdbx_seq_one_letter_code
_entity_poly.pdbx_strand_id
1 'polypeptide(L)'
;MSQTFPKTQVWFMDWHSRVLDHDPISDYFSPTPFQPGVYPGISAKIAPPLNLPCDITFEKRVSMPRPLPVLEALDAGNGLIIFQEKELKTFLISAPVPGKGRIGTDSTNPGEWERFLPMTEDTMRGLSTLLVSQAASLIDVETGKVLSTIRPGEGFLWMLGDTSIPLTANIQNIEQIGRLPARHEAEISFIRNDDQPPLRVHVRRPG
;
A
#
# COMPACT_ATOMS: atom_id res chain seq x y z
N MET A 1 19.77 22.96 16.61
CA MET A 1 18.40 23.14 16.08
C MET A 1 18.00 21.82 15.43
N SER A 2 17.03 21.11 16.00
CA SER A 2 16.51 19.86 15.43
C SER A 2 15.70 20.18 14.18
N GLN A 3 16.12 19.68 13.02
CA GLN A 3 15.34 19.78 11.79
C GLN A 3 14.02 19.00 11.99
N THR A 4 12.90 19.71 12.04
CA THR A 4 11.57 19.10 12.00
C THR A 4 11.17 18.89 10.56
N PHE A 5 11.18 17.64 10.10
CA PHE A 5 10.65 17.27 8.79
C PHE A 5 9.12 17.35 8.79
N PRO A 6 8.48 17.82 7.70
CA PRO A 6 7.03 17.79 7.58
C PRO A 6 6.54 16.34 7.67
N LYS A 7 5.49 16.09 8.47
CA LYS A 7 4.87 14.77 8.55
C LYS A 7 3.98 14.54 7.33
N THR A 8 4.09 13.37 6.74
CA THR A 8 3.29 12.90 5.61
C THR A 8 2.26 11.89 6.09
N GLN A 9 1.04 11.95 5.56
CA GLN A 9 0.02 10.93 5.79
C GLN A 9 0.39 9.66 5.01
N VAL A 10 0.35 8.52 5.69
CA VAL A 10 0.57 7.21 5.07
C VAL A 10 -0.57 6.25 5.41
N TRP A 11 -0.86 5.36 4.46
CA TRP A 11 -1.80 4.26 4.58
C TRP A 11 -1.06 2.94 4.50
N PHE A 12 -1.73 1.82 4.80
CA PHE A 12 -1.07 0.52 4.89
C PHE A 12 -1.87 -0.52 4.12
N MET A 13 -1.19 -1.25 3.24
CA MET A 13 -1.74 -2.42 2.55
C MET A 13 -1.22 -3.69 3.22
N ASP A 14 -2.09 -4.68 3.43
CA ASP A 14 -1.74 -5.98 3.98
C ASP A 14 -1.27 -6.97 2.90
N TRP A 15 -0.82 -8.14 3.34
CA TRP A 15 -0.38 -9.24 2.48
C TRP A 15 -1.41 -9.70 1.44
N HIS A 16 -2.70 -9.48 1.68
CA HIS A 16 -3.81 -9.90 0.83
C HIS A 16 -4.31 -8.78 -0.09
N SER A 17 -3.51 -7.72 -0.27
CA SER A 17 -3.86 -6.54 -1.07
C SER A 17 -5.11 -5.79 -0.62
N ARG A 18 -5.40 -5.86 0.68
CA ARG A 18 -6.42 -5.05 1.34
C ARG A 18 -5.74 -3.91 2.06
N VAL A 19 -6.47 -2.84 2.29
CA VAL A 19 -5.99 -1.69 3.04
C VAL A 19 -6.48 -1.76 4.48
N LEU A 20 -5.64 -1.28 5.39
CA LEU A 20 -5.99 -1.13 6.79
C LEU A 20 -6.99 0.01 6.95
N ASP A 21 -8.16 -0.29 7.50
CA ASP A 21 -9.31 0.59 7.60
C ASP A 21 -9.96 0.50 8.98
N HIS A 22 -10.95 1.35 9.25
CA HIS A 22 -11.65 1.42 10.53
C HIS A 22 -13.05 0.79 10.41
N ASP A 23 -13.35 -0.18 11.27
CA ASP A 23 -14.72 -0.67 11.45
C ASP A 23 -15.42 0.22 12.50
N PRO A 24 -16.46 1.00 12.11
CA PRO A 24 -17.15 1.89 13.04
C PRO A 24 -18.01 1.15 14.07
N ILE A 25 -18.36 -0.11 13.84
CA ILE A 25 -19.18 -0.93 14.75
C ILE A 25 -18.30 -1.51 15.85
N SER A 26 -17.20 -2.18 15.49
CA SER A 26 -16.26 -2.72 16.49
C SER A 26 -15.34 -1.64 17.10
N ASP A 27 -15.30 -0.47 16.47
CA ASP A 27 -14.40 0.65 16.75
C ASP A 27 -12.91 0.27 16.72
N TYR A 28 -12.55 -0.59 15.76
CA TYR A 28 -11.22 -1.22 15.67
C TYR A 28 -10.69 -1.29 14.23
N PHE A 29 -9.50 -1.85 14.05
CA PHE A 29 -8.93 -2.13 12.73
C PHE A 29 -9.79 -3.14 11.97
N SER A 30 -9.90 -2.94 10.65
CA SER A 30 -10.52 -3.86 9.72
C SER A 30 -9.76 -3.87 8.40
N PRO A 31 -9.80 -4.97 7.63
CA PRO A 31 -9.26 -4.98 6.28
C PRO A 31 -10.37 -4.65 5.29
N THR A 32 -10.12 -3.72 4.35
CA THR A 32 -11.05 -3.45 3.24
C THR A 32 -10.34 -3.61 1.90
N PRO A 33 -11.01 -4.08 0.83
CA PRO A 33 -10.39 -4.08 -0.49
C PRO A 33 -9.94 -2.67 -0.89
N PHE A 34 -8.79 -2.55 -1.55
CA PHE A 34 -8.35 -1.27 -2.09
C PHE A 34 -9.40 -0.72 -3.07
N GLN A 35 -9.87 0.51 -2.83
CA GLN A 35 -10.84 1.19 -3.68
C GLN A 35 -10.19 2.42 -4.35
N PRO A 36 -10.09 2.45 -5.69
CA PRO A 36 -9.52 3.59 -6.41
C PRO A 36 -10.21 4.92 -6.05
N GLY A 37 -9.41 5.94 -5.73
CA GLY A 37 -9.91 7.28 -5.39
C GLY A 37 -10.52 7.42 -3.98
N VAL A 38 -10.52 6.36 -3.17
CA VAL A 38 -11.02 6.40 -1.79
C VAL A 38 -9.87 6.16 -0.82
N TYR A 39 -9.66 7.12 0.08
CA TYR A 39 -8.68 6.95 1.16
C TYR A 39 -9.26 6.10 2.30
N PRO A 40 -8.52 5.09 2.79
CA PRO A 40 -8.91 4.30 3.96
C PRO A 40 -9.14 5.17 5.19
N GLY A 41 -10.01 4.70 6.08
CA GLY A 41 -10.37 5.35 7.34
C GLY A 41 -9.27 5.30 8.41
N ILE A 42 -8.21 4.53 8.21
CA ILE A 42 -7.04 4.50 9.09
C ILE A 42 -5.79 4.92 8.33
N SER A 43 -5.00 5.77 8.97
CA SER A 43 -3.71 6.25 8.45
C SER A 43 -2.79 6.65 9.60
N ALA A 44 -1.55 6.98 9.30
CA ALA A 44 -0.61 7.52 10.29
C ALA A 44 0.13 8.73 9.72
N LYS A 45 0.59 9.62 10.60
CA LYS A 45 1.47 10.73 10.24
C LYS A 45 2.91 10.39 10.54
N ILE A 46 3.71 10.21 9.50
CA ILE A 46 5.12 9.81 9.59
C ILE A 46 6.00 10.90 9.01
N ALA A 47 7.15 11.19 9.64
CA ALA A 47 8.16 12.08 9.08
C ALA A 47 9.11 11.26 8.18
N PRO A 48 9.16 11.50 6.86
CA PRO A 48 10.15 10.87 5.99
C PRO A 48 11.54 11.50 6.19
N PRO A 49 12.64 10.71 6.10
CA PRO A 49 12.65 9.25 5.93
C PRO A 49 12.18 8.54 7.21
N LEU A 50 11.43 7.45 7.04
CA LEU A 50 10.95 6.62 8.14
C LEU A 50 12.15 5.88 8.78
N ASN A 51 12.54 6.30 9.98
CA ASN A 51 13.59 5.65 10.75
C ASN A 51 12.96 4.56 11.63
N LEU A 52 13.27 3.30 11.38
CA LEU A 52 12.75 2.16 12.14
C LEU A 52 13.80 1.64 13.14
N PRO A 53 13.40 1.16 14.34
CA PRO A 53 12.02 1.13 14.84
C PRO A 53 11.51 2.53 15.23
N CYS A 54 10.19 2.74 15.16
CA CYS A 54 9.59 3.97 15.67
C CYS A 54 8.16 3.80 16.16
N ASP A 55 7.75 4.69 17.06
CA ASP A 55 6.38 4.81 17.52
C ASP A 55 5.46 5.24 16.36
N ILE A 56 4.37 4.50 16.18
CA ILE A 56 3.33 4.87 15.23
C ILE A 56 2.02 5.15 15.96
N THR A 57 1.40 6.27 15.62
CA THR A 57 0.07 6.63 16.09
C THR A 57 -0.88 6.61 14.90
N PHE A 58 -1.83 5.68 14.95
CA PHE A 58 -2.89 5.60 13.96
C PHE A 58 -3.96 6.64 14.22
N GLU A 59 -4.36 7.33 13.16
CA GLU A 59 -5.43 8.32 13.14
C GLU A 59 -6.65 7.70 12.45
N LYS A 60 -7.80 7.78 13.13
CA LYS A 60 -9.10 7.46 12.55
C LYS A 60 -9.61 8.68 11.80
N ARG A 61 -10.10 8.49 10.57
CA ARG A 61 -10.74 9.55 9.79
C ARG A 61 -12.04 10.03 10.44
N VAL A 62 -12.75 9.14 11.12
CA VAL A 62 -13.95 9.45 11.90
C VAL A 62 -13.61 9.36 13.38
N SER A 63 -13.87 10.43 14.13
CA SER A 63 -13.59 10.47 15.57
C SER A 63 -14.57 9.56 16.32
N MET A 64 -14.04 8.53 16.98
CA MET A 64 -14.77 7.56 17.79
C MET A 64 -14.05 7.38 19.14
N PRO A 65 -14.77 7.01 20.21
CA PRO A 65 -14.30 7.22 21.58
C PRO A 65 -13.13 6.32 22.01
N ARG A 66 -12.90 5.17 21.37
CA ARG A 66 -11.82 4.26 21.80
C ARG A 66 -10.51 4.60 21.09
N PRO A 67 -9.39 4.72 21.81
CA PRO A 67 -8.07 4.79 21.16
C PRO A 67 -7.75 3.47 20.47
N LEU A 68 -6.99 3.52 19.38
CA LEU A 68 -6.36 2.33 18.81
C LEU A 68 -5.18 1.89 19.72
N PRO A 69 -4.79 0.62 19.69
CA PRO A 69 -3.60 0.14 20.38
C PRO A 69 -2.36 0.98 20.05
N VAL A 70 -1.48 1.14 21.03
CA VAL A 70 -0.19 1.81 20.83
C VAL A 70 0.78 0.81 20.23
N LEU A 71 1.23 1.10 19.01
CA LEU A 71 2.05 0.20 18.21
C LEU A 71 3.42 0.83 17.95
N GLU A 72 4.44 -0.02 17.82
CA GLU A 72 5.76 0.30 17.30
C GLU A 72 5.90 -0.32 15.91
N ALA A 73 6.33 0.47 14.93
CA ALA A 73 6.66 -0.03 13.60
C ALA A 73 8.10 -0.56 13.61
N LEU A 74 8.28 -1.78 13.11
CA LEU A 74 9.59 -2.44 12.97
C LEU A 74 9.84 -2.77 11.50
N ASP A 75 11.11 -2.82 11.10
CA ASP A 75 11.50 -3.18 9.73
C ASP A 75 11.22 -4.68 9.47
N ALA A 76 10.55 -4.97 8.36
CA ALA A 76 10.25 -6.32 7.88
C ALA A 76 11.01 -6.67 6.60
N GLY A 77 11.93 -5.81 6.17
CA GLY A 77 12.70 -5.93 4.93
C GLY A 77 11.92 -5.46 3.69
N ASN A 78 12.65 -5.12 2.63
CA ASN A 78 12.10 -4.73 1.32
C ASN A 78 11.07 -3.58 1.37
N GLY A 79 11.22 -2.65 2.33
CA GLY A 79 10.31 -1.53 2.51
C GLY A 79 8.96 -1.89 3.15
N LEU A 80 8.81 -3.13 3.63
CA LEU A 80 7.68 -3.57 4.42
C LEU A 80 7.93 -3.30 5.91
N ILE A 81 6.85 -3.18 6.66
CA ILE A 81 6.90 -3.04 8.11
C ILE A 81 5.99 -4.05 8.80
N ILE A 82 6.31 -4.36 10.05
CA ILE A 82 5.41 -5.04 10.98
C ILE A 82 5.07 -4.08 12.12
N PHE A 83 3.93 -4.26 12.75
CA PHE A 83 3.54 -3.48 13.93
C PHE A 83 3.54 -4.37 15.17
N GLN A 84 4.32 -4.01 16.18
CA GLN A 84 4.31 -4.67 17.47
C GLN A 84 3.57 -3.83 18.51
N GLU A 85 2.67 -4.46 19.26
CA GLU A 85 2.01 -3.84 20.38
C GLU A 85 2.94 -3.76 21.59
N LYS A 86 3.05 -2.56 22.17
CA LYS A 86 4.13 -2.27 23.12
C LYS A 86 4.02 -3.03 24.44
N GLU A 87 2.80 -3.26 24.94
CA GLU A 87 2.57 -3.87 26.24
C GLU A 87 2.58 -5.40 26.13
N LEU A 88 1.80 -5.97 25.22
CA LEU A 88 1.67 -7.42 25.07
C LEU A 88 2.79 -8.08 24.23
N LYS A 89 3.60 -7.28 23.52
CA LYS A 89 4.67 -7.76 22.60
C LYS A 89 4.18 -8.65 21.47
N THR A 90 2.87 -8.65 21.19
CA THR A 90 2.23 -9.29 20.05
C THR A 90 2.26 -8.40 18.81
N PHE A 91 1.99 -8.97 17.65
CA PHE A 91 2.01 -8.28 16.37
C PHE A 91 0.60 -8.05 15.82
N LEU A 92 0.44 -6.94 15.08
CA LEU A 92 -0.73 -6.73 14.25
C LEU A 92 -0.72 -7.74 13.10
N ILE A 93 -1.81 -8.49 12.95
CA ILE A 93 -1.96 -9.54 11.95
C ILE A 93 -3.19 -9.30 11.09
N SER A 94 -3.04 -9.45 9.78
CA SER A 94 -4.15 -9.54 8.84
C SER A 94 -4.45 -10.99 8.49
N ALA A 95 -5.24 -11.64 9.34
CA ALA A 95 -5.59 -13.05 9.16
C ALA A 95 -6.64 -13.23 8.04
N PRO A 96 -6.50 -14.23 7.17
CA PRO A 96 -7.56 -14.61 6.25
C PRO A 96 -8.70 -15.23 7.05
N VAL A 97 -9.85 -14.57 7.02
CA VAL A 97 -11.12 -15.11 7.51
C VAL A 97 -12.06 -15.16 6.31
N PRO A 98 -12.67 -16.32 5.99
CA PRO A 98 -13.52 -16.47 4.81
C PRO A 98 -14.53 -15.33 4.67
N GLY A 99 -14.47 -14.64 3.53
CA GLY A 99 -15.41 -13.58 3.15
C GLY A 99 -15.23 -12.21 3.82
N LYS A 100 -14.34 -12.04 4.81
CA LYS A 100 -14.16 -10.76 5.51
C LYS A 100 -12.71 -10.37 5.82
N GLY A 101 -11.85 -11.33 6.14
CA GLY A 101 -10.57 -11.03 6.79
C GLY A 101 -10.74 -10.57 8.24
N ARG A 102 -9.66 -10.54 9.01
CA ARG A 102 -9.62 -9.99 10.36
C ARG A 102 -8.29 -9.27 10.58
N ILE A 103 -8.34 -8.07 11.14
CA ILE A 103 -7.16 -7.44 11.74
C ILE A 103 -7.23 -7.63 13.26
N GLY A 104 -6.14 -8.12 13.86
CA GLY A 104 -6.01 -8.30 15.31
C GLY A 104 -4.60 -8.03 15.80
N THR A 105 -4.39 -7.94 17.11
CA THR A 105 -3.06 -7.75 17.75
C THR A 105 -2.67 -8.97 18.61
N ASP A 106 -3.03 -10.17 18.17
CA ASP A 106 -2.88 -11.42 18.93
C ASP A 106 -1.84 -12.38 18.33
N SER A 107 -1.13 -11.98 17.27
CA SER A 107 -0.06 -12.80 16.70
C SER A 107 1.20 -12.75 17.56
N THR A 108 1.81 -13.90 17.82
CA THR A 108 3.04 -14.00 18.62
C THR A 108 4.30 -14.10 17.77
N ASN A 109 4.17 -14.32 16.45
CA ASN A 109 5.29 -14.51 15.55
C ASN A 109 5.13 -13.64 14.30
N PRO A 110 6.16 -12.90 13.87
CA PRO A 110 6.10 -12.13 12.63
C PRO A 110 6.24 -13.06 11.43
N GLY A 111 5.16 -13.22 10.66
CA GLY A 111 5.09 -13.97 9.42
C GLY A 111 4.80 -13.07 8.22
N GLU A 112 4.09 -13.61 7.23
CA GLU A 112 3.68 -12.88 6.03
C GLU A 112 2.46 -11.97 6.31
N TRP A 113 1.51 -12.45 7.11
CA TRP A 113 0.24 -11.76 7.40
C TRP A 113 0.39 -10.58 8.35
N GLU A 114 1.52 -10.48 9.05
CA GLU A 114 1.90 -9.36 9.91
C GLU A 114 2.59 -8.22 9.14
N ARG A 115 2.87 -8.41 7.84
CA ARG A 115 3.57 -7.43 7.02
C ARG A 115 2.60 -6.46 6.37
N PHE A 116 3.00 -5.20 6.36
CA PHE A 116 2.26 -4.12 5.75
C PHE A 116 3.16 -3.29 4.84
N LEU A 117 2.64 -2.92 3.67
CA LEU A 117 3.26 -1.98 2.75
C LEU A 117 2.79 -0.56 3.11
N PRO A 118 3.69 0.35 3.53
CA PRO A 118 3.37 1.76 3.69
C PRO A 118 3.12 2.40 2.32
N MET A 119 2.06 3.19 2.21
CA MET A 119 1.65 3.86 0.98
C MET A 119 1.48 5.34 1.22
N THR A 120 2.18 6.16 0.44
CA THR A 120 1.99 7.61 0.37
C THR A 120 0.72 7.95 -0.43
N GLU A 121 0.30 9.21 -0.41
CA GLU A 121 -0.80 9.68 -1.27
C GLU A 121 -0.51 9.40 -2.76
N ASP A 122 0.72 9.66 -3.19
CA ASP A 122 1.16 9.40 -4.57
C ASP A 122 1.10 7.91 -4.89
N THR A 123 1.46 7.04 -3.96
CA THR A 123 1.32 5.58 -4.13
C THR A 123 -0.15 5.20 -4.34
N MET A 124 -1.04 5.67 -3.46
CA MET A 124 -2.49 5.41 -3.54
C MET A 124 -3.05 5.88 -4.89
N ARG A 125 -2.64 7.06 -5.35
CA ARG A 125 -3.06 7.65 -6.63
C ARG A 125 -2.50 6.89 -7.84
N GLY A 126 -1.27 6.42 -7.74
CA GLY A 126 -0.63 5.58 -8.75
C GLY A 126 -1.37 4.25 -8.93
N LEU A 127 -1.63 3.54 -7.82
CA LEU A 127 -2.41 2.30 -7.83
C LEU A 127 -3.82 2.52 -8.37
N SER A 128 -4.49 3.60 -7.95
CA SER A 128 -5.83 3.97 -8.47
C SER A 128 -5.81 4.16 -9.99
N THR A 129 -4.76 4.76 -10.52
CA THR A 129 -4.58 4.99 -11.96
C THR A 129 -4.37 3.68 -12.73
N LEU A 130 -3.64 2.73 -12.16
CA LEU A 130 -3.39 1.43 -12.76
C LEU A 130 -4.61 0.50 -12.71
N LEU A 131 -5.49 0.66 -11.72
CA LEU A 131 -6.66 -0.19 -11.51
C LEU A 131 -7.88 0.20 -12.35
N VAL A 132 -7.99 1.47 -12.75
CA VAL A 132 -9.16 2.00 -13.46
C VAL A 132 -8.85 2.20 -14.93
N SER A 133 -9.51 1.43 -15.79
CA SER A 133 -9.25 1.45 -17.25
C SER A 133 -9.48 2.82 -17.90
N GLN A 134 -10.35 3.64 -17.33
CA GLN A 134 -10.64 5.00 -17.78
C GLN A 134 -9.63 6.03 -17.23
N ALA A 135 -8.83 5.68 -16.22
CA ALA A 135 -7.91 6.61 -15.56
C ALA A 135 -6.55 6.70 -16.25
N ALA A 136 -6.15 5.68 -17.02
CA ALA A 136 -5.01 5.73 -17.91
C ALA A 136 -5.07 4.61 -18.96
N SER A 137 -4.50 4.87 -20.15
CA SER A 137 -4.13 3.81 -21.08
C SER A 137 -2.74 3.29 -20.74
N LEU A 138 -2.59 1.98 -20.67
CA LEU A 138 -1.35 1.29 -20.40
C LEU A 138 -0.93 0.55 -21.67
N ILE A 139 0.22 0.89 -22.24
CA ILE A 139 0.69 0.31 -23.51
C ILE A 139 2.08 -0.27 -23.28
N ASP A 140 2.25 -1.55 -23.60
CA ASP A 140 3.56 -2.19 -23.64
C ASP A 140 4.42 -1.53 -24.73
N VAL A 141 5.58 -1.02 -24.33
CA VAL A 141 6.49 -0.30 -25.22
C VAL A 141 7.09 -1.23 -26.29
N GLU A 142 7.33 -2.49 -25.96
CA GLU A 142 7.99 -3.44 -26.86
C GLU A 142 7.02 -3.99 -27.91
N THR A 143 5.80 -4.31 -27.48
CA THR A 143 4.81 -4.94 -28.36
C THR A 143 3.80 -3.96 -28.94
N GLY A 144 3.71 -2.74 -28.41
CA GLY A 144 2.70 -1.75 -28.75
C GLY A 144 1.28 -2.13 -28.32
N LYS A 145 1.11 -3.22 -27.58
CA LYS A 145 -0.21 -3.72 -27.17
C LYS A 145 -0.74 -2.94 -25.98
N VAL A 146 -2.05 -2.67 -26.01
CA VAL A 146 -2.75 -2.16 -24.83
C VAL A 146 -2.83 -3.26 -23.78
N LEU A 147 -2.32 -2.98 -22.59
CA LEU A 147 -2.35 -3.85 -21.44
C LEU A 147 -3.69 -3.70 -20.70
N SER A 148 -4.15 -4.79 -20.06
CA SER A 148 -5.25 -4.70 -19.11
C SER A 148 -4.84 -3.89 -17.88
N THR A 149 -5.84 -3.41 -17.12
CA THR A 149 -5.58 -2.84 -15.80
C THR A 149 -4.85 -3.84 -14.90
N ILE A 150 -4.12 -3.29 -13.94
CA ILE A 150 -3.44 -4.11 -12.95
C ILE A 150 -4.47 -4.88 -12.12
N ARG A 151 -4.13 -6.10 -11.69
CA ARG A 151 -4.98 -6.93 -10.84
C ARG A 151 -4.24 -7.21 -9.51
N PRO A 152 -4.88 -7.00 -8.36
CA PRO A 152 -4.29 -7.35 -7.08
C PRO A 152 -4.02 -8.86 -6.98
N GLY A 153 -2.88 -9.22 -6.39
CA GLY A 153 -2.54 -10.57 -5.98
C GLY A 153 -2.09 -10.60 -4.52
N GLU A 154 -1.76 -11.78 -4.00
CA GLU A 154 -1.23 -11.90 -2.63
C GLU A 154 0.28 -11.62 -2.59
N GLY A 155 0.82 -11.38 -1.40
CA GLY A 155 2.25 -11.17 -1.20
C GLY A 155 2.80 -9.89 -1.82
N PHE A 156 1.94 -8.87 -1.98
CA PHE A 156 2.28 -7.64 -2.68
C PHE A 156 2.73 -7.86 -4.14
N LEU A 157 2.34 -8.99 -4.75
CA LEU A 157 2.60 -9.32 -6.15
C LEU A 157 1.35 -9.03 -6.97
N TRP A 158 1.37 -7.94 -7.74
CA TRP A 158 0.24 -7.55 -8.58
C TRP A 158 0.49 -7.94 -10.03
N MET A 159 -0.57 -8.19 -10.80
CA MET A 159 -0.49 -8.63 -12.19
C MET A 159 -0.80 -7.49 -13.14
N LEU A 160 0.16 -7.07 -13.96
CA LEU A 160 -0.05 -6.13 -15.05
C LEU A 160 -0.07 -6.88 -16.37
N GLY A 161 -1.27 -7.08 -16.92
CA GLY A 161 -1.49 -8.09 -17.97
C GLY A 161 -1.21 -9.49 -17.44
N ASP A 162 -0.22 -10.15 -18.04
CA ASP A 162 0.29 -11.48 -17.65
C ASP A 162 1.61 -11.41 -16.85
N THR A 163 2.09 -10.20 -16.56
CA THR A 163 3.37 -9.98 -15.87
C THR A 163 3.14 -9.74 -14.38
N SER A 164 3.78 -10.54 -13.53
CA SER A 164 3.79 -10.32 -12.09
C SER A 164 4.81 -9.25 -11.71
N ILE A 165 4.35 -8.22 -11.01
CA ILE A 165 5.16 -7.10 -10.53
C ILE A 165 5.09 -6.99 -9.00
N PRO A 166 6.23 -7.05 -8.28
CA PRO A 166 6.26 -6.80 -6.85
C PRO A 166 6.08 -5.31 -6.57
N LEU A 167 5.06 -4.96 -5.78
CA LEU A 167 4.79 -3.56 -5.42
C LEU A 167 5.93 -2.92 -4.66
N THR A 168 6.57 -3.66 -3.76
CA THR A 168 7.71 -3.20 -2.94
C THR A 168 8.89 -2.73 -3.79
N ALA A 169 9.22 -3.47 -4.85
CA ALA A 169 10.31 -3.10 -5.77
C ALA A 169 9.93 -1.95 -6.72
N ASN A 170 8.62 -1.68 -6.88
CA ASN A 170 8.10 -0.73 -7.85
C ASN A 170 7.45 0.50 -7.20
N ILE A 171 7.62 0.71 -5.89
CA ILE A 171 6.91 1.77 -5.15
C ILE A 171 7.17 3.16 -5.74
N GLN A 172 8.43 3.46 -6.09
CA GLN A 172 8.81 4.74 -6.69
C GLN A 172 8.20 4.94 -8.09
N ASN A 173 8.12 3.86 -8.88
CA ASN A 173 7.50 3.88 -10.21
C ASN A 173 5.98 4.12 -10.10
N ILE A 174 5.34 3.51 -9.10
CA ILE A 174 3.91 3.70 -8.82
C ILE A 174 3.66 5.14 -8.35
N GLU A 175 4.50 5.69 -7.48
CA GLU A 175 4.41 7.10 -7.08
C GLU A 175 4.58 8.05 -8.26
N GLN A 176 5.50 7.77 -9.19
CA GLN A 176 5.68 8.56 -10.41
C GLN A 176 4.40 8.59 -11.25
N ILE A 177 3.68 7.47 -11.35
CA ILE A 177 2.37 7.40 -12.01
C ILE A 177 1.34 8.25 -11.25
N GLY A 178 1.35 8.19 -9.92
CA GLY A 178 0.46 9.01 -9.09
C GLY A 178 0.66 10.51 -9.34
N ARG A 179 1.92 10.95 -9.51
CA ARG A 179 2.27 12.35 -9.79
C ARG A 179 1.97 12.78 -11.23
N LEU A 180 1.64 11.85 -12.13
CA LEU A 180 1.40 12.16 -13.53
C LEU A 180 0.10 12.98 -13.70
N PRO A 181 0.19 14.24 -14.19
CA PRO A 181 -1.00 15.07 -14.38
C PRO A 181 -1.92 14.53 -15.47
N ALA A 182 -3.17 15.00 -15.50
CA ALA A 182 -4.08 14.74 -16.61
C ALA A 182 -3.45 15.19 -17.94
N ARG A 183 -3.81 14.52 -19.05
CA ARG A 183 -3.29 14.76 -20.40
C ARG A 183 -1.79 14.53 -20.62
N HIS A 184 -1.07 14.05 -19.61
CA HIS A 184 0.35 13.75 -19.72
C HIS A 184 0.57 12.26 -19.88
N GLU A 185 1.73 11.92 -20.42
CA GLU A 185 2.21 10.55 -20.54
C GLU A 185 3.61 10.41 -19.97
N ALA A 186 3.91 9.21 -19.51
CA ALA A 186 5.23 8.83 -19.03
C ALA A 186 5.52 7.39 -19.45
N GLU A 187 6.78 7.09 -19.65
CA GLU A 187 7.24 5.71 -19.75
C GLU A 187 7.74 5.25 -18.38
N ILE A 188 7.22 4.12 -17.91
CA ILE A 188 7.50 3.55 -16.59
C ILE A 188 8.08 2.16 -16.78
N SER A 189 9.20 1.88 -16.11
CA SER A 189 9.85 0.56 -16.15
C SER A 189 9.53 -0.21 -14.88
N PHE A 190 8.73 -1.28 -15.00
CA PHE A 190 8.37 -2.13 -13.88
C PHE A 190 9.35 -3.29 -13.73
N ILE A 191 9.95 -3.41 -12.54
CA ILE A 191 10.69 -4.60 -12.14
C ILE A 191 9.70 -5.75 -12.06
N ARG A 192 10.06 -6.90 -12.65
CA ARG A 192 9.23 -8.11 -12.67
C ARG A 192 9.60 -9.02 -11.52
N ASN A 193 8.71 -9.96 -11.19
CA ASN A 193 8.98 -11.01 -10.20
C ASN A 193 9.77 -12.21 -10.78
N ASP A 194 10.06 -12.18 -12.08
CA ASP A 194 10.91 -13.16 -12.77
C ASP A 194 12.26 -12.52 -13.13
N ASP A 195 13.25 -13.33 -13.50
CA ASP A 195 14.59 -12.87 -13.91
C ASP A 195 14.60 -12.21 -15.31
N GLN A 196 13.43 -11.79 -15.82
CA GLN A 196 13.31 -11.14 -17.11
C GLN A 196 13.61 -9.64 -17.02
N PRO A 197 13.98 -9.00 -18.14
CA PRO A 197 14.14 -7.54 -18.18
C PRO A 197 12.88 -6.81 -17.72
N PRO A 198 13.00 -5.60 -17.12
CA PRO A 198 11.87 -4.80 -16.69
C PRO A 198 10.81 -4.59 -17.80
N LEU A 199 9.53 -4.69 -17.43
CA LEU A 199 8.43 -4.39 -18.34
C LEU A 199 8.30 -2.87 -18.51
N ARG A 200 8.53 -2.36 -19.72
CA ARG A 200 8.38 -0.94 -20.04
C ARG A 200 6.95 -0.66 -20.51
N VAL A 201 6.30 0.31 -19.87
CA VAL A 201 4.90 0.66 -20.11
C VAL A 201 4.78 2.16 -20.36
N HIS A 202 4.19 2.54 -21.49
CA HIS A 202 3.66 3.88 -21.68
C HIS A 202 2.34 4.04 -20.93
N VAL A 203 2.33 4.94 -19.95
CA VAL A 203 1.16 5.33 -19.17
C VAL A 203 0.67 6.67 -19.67
N ARG A 204 -0.56 6.73 -20.21
CA ARG A 204 -1.17 7.95 -20.75
C ARG A 204 -2.44 8.31 -19.99
N ARG A 205 -2.50 9.52 -19.42
CA ARG A 205 -3.67 10.02 -18.67
C ARG A 205 -4.69 10.67 -19.62
N PRO A 206 -6.00 10.49 -19.39
CA PRO A 206 -7.04 11.09 -20.22
C PRO A 206 -7.09 12.62 -20.12
N GLY A 207 -7.80 13.20 -21.11
CA GLY A 207 -8.15 14.60 -21.34
C GLY A 207 -9.09 15.21 -20.31
#